data_AF-A0A356CPP7-F1
#
_entry.id   AF-A0A356CPP7-F1
#
_cell.length_a   1.000
_cell.length_b   1.000
_cell.length_c   1.000
_cell.angle_alpha   90.00
_cell.angle_beta   90.00
_cell.angle_gamma   90.00
#
_symmetry.space_group_name_H-M   'P 1'
#
loop_
_entity.id
_entity.type
_entity.pdbx_description
1 polymer ?
#
loop_
_entity_poly.entity_id
_entity_poly.type
_entity_poly.pdbx_seq_one_letter_code
_entity_poly.pdbx_strand_id
1 'polypeptide(L)'
;MKEDSTPILVLLGIIAIAMFGGVQNSNNAGPVGAVQTQDELSVDQKIVGTQNEIDNLKKQLQIEEDKKNQSQYKGMVTISNINRSDTPGQEFITIRASGNNRQTILVTGWTLKSISSGNQVKIPKGTYLFFSGMLNPEDNIELMAGETLHLITGVSPIGVSFKTNKCSGYLGQFQTFVPYLYNKCPLPRDEDLSSIPKLVINDACLDYIESMNSCKVQTEPLPTNWSYECTNFIQSKLNYPSCVNTYKNDKDFYQNEWRVYLKRSEKIWRNQREVVVLYDEVGKVVDTLKY
;
A
#
# COMPACT_ATOMS: atom_id res chain seq x y z
N MET A 1 23.26 47.09 8.34
CA MET A 1 23.33 46.23 7.13
C MET A 1 21.96 45.54 7.07
N LYS A 2 20.93 46.01 6.33
CA LYS A 2 20.80 46.16 4.85
C LYS A 2 21.34 44.89 4.17
N GLU A 3 20.59 44.03 3.49
CA GLU A 3 19.46 44.13 2.53
C GLU A 3 18.58 42.84 2.63
N ASP A 4 17.24 42.88 2.48
CA ASP A 4 16.41 42.81 1.23
C ASP A 4 16.51 41.44 0.52
N SER A 5 15.51 40.75 -0.03
CA SER A 5 14.15 41.00 -0.56
C SER A 5 13.56 39.59 -0.87
N THR A 6 12.26 39.22 -0.83
CA THR A 6 11.15 39.57 -1.74
C THR A 6 9.94 38.68 -1.36
N PRO A 7 8.68 39.17 -1.29
CA PRO A 7 7.50 38.30 -1.23
C PRO A 7 6.71 38.23 -2.54
N ILE A 8 6.13 37.06 -2.77
CA ILE A 8 5.34 36.63 -3.93
C ILE A 8 4.03 37.43 -4.04
N LEU A 9 3.79 38.01 -5.21
CA LEU A 9 2.56 38.69 -5.61
C LEU A 9 1.45 37.67 -5.90
N VAL A 10 0.37 37.72 -5.12
CA VAL A 10 -0.92 37.07 -5.41
C VAL A 10 -1.81 38.11 -6.07
N LEU A 11 -2.15 37.92 -7.35
CA LEU A 11 -3.08 38.77 -8.08
C LEU A 11 -4.50 38.19 -7.96
N LEU A 12 -5.32 38.82 -7.12
CA LEU A 12 -6.78 38.66 -7.10
C LEU A 12 -7.39 39.67 -8.08
N GLY A 13 -8.05 39.18 -9.12
CA GLY A 13 -8.83 40.01 -10.05
C GLY A 13 -10.21 40.34 -9.47
N ILE A 14 -10.43 41.62 -9.16
CA ILE A 14 -11.73 42.18 -8.83
C ILE A 14 -12.39 42.70 -10.12
N ILE A 15 -13.57 42.19 -10.45
CA ILE A 15 -14.42 42.72 -11.53
C ILE A 15 -15.25 43.87 -10.96
N ALA A 16 -15.02 45.09 -11.45
CA ALA A 16 -15.85 46.26 -11.15
C ALA A 16 -16.74 46.57 -12.37
N ILE A 17 -18.06 46.42 -12.20
CA ILE A 17 -19.06 46.89 -13.15
C ILE A 17 -19.47 48.30 -12.71
N ALA A 18 -19.08 49.31 -13.49
CA ALA A 18 -19.58 50.66 -13.34
C ALA A 18 -20.73 50.88 -14.32
N MET A 19 -21.95 51.01 -13.80
CA MET A 19 -23.11 51.59 -14.48
C MET A 19 -23.43 52.89 -13.77
N PHE A 20 -23.42 54.02 -14.50
CA PHE A 20 -24.10 55.32 -14.29
C PHE A 20 -23.40 56.28 -15.27
N GLY A 21 -24.03 57.09 -16.12
CA GLY A 21 -25.41 57.43 -16.44
C GLY A 21 -25.38 58.71 -17.31
N GLY A 22 -26.47 59.01 -18.01
CA GLY A 22 -26.83 60.41 -18.29
C GLY A 22 -27.23 60.84 -19.72
N VAL A 23 -28.42 61.43 -19.77
CA VAL A 23 -28.80 62.67 -20.48
C VAL A 23 -29.50 62.58 -21.85
N GLN A 24 -30.64 63.28 -21.90
CA GLN A 24 -31.60 63.51 -22.98
C GLN A 24 -31.03 64.42 -24.09
N ASN A 25 -31.46 64.29 -25.36
CA ASN A 25 -32.34 65.27 -26.05
C ASN A 25 -32.67 64.92 -27.53
N SER A 26 -33.87 65.37 -27.92
CA SER A 26 -34.47 65.76 -29.21
C SER A 26 -33.76 65.53 -30.58
N ASN A 27 -34.53 64.94 -31.49
CA ASN A 27 -34.65 65.17 -32.95
C ASN A 27 -33.53 65.92 -33.70
N ASN A 28 -32.86 65.23 -34.63
CA ASN A 28 -32.75 65.70 -36.00
C ASN A 28 -32.35 64.58 -36.98
N ALA A 29 -32.97 64.62 -38.15
CA ALA A 29 -32.80 63.66 -39.24
C ALA A 29 -31.45 63.80 -39.94
N GLY A 30 -30.87 62.67 -40.34
CA GLY A 30 -29.73 62.60 -41.26
C GLY A 30 -29.18 61.18 -41.34
N PRO A 31 -29.26 60.49 -42.50
CA PRO A 31 -28.68 59.17 -42.64
C PRO A 31 -27.18 59.34 -42.91
N VAL A 32 -26.35 58.98 -41.93
CA VAL A 32 -24.90 58.87 -42.12
C VAL A 32 -24.52 57.43 -41.79
N GLY A 33 -23.85 56.80 -42.75
CA GLY A 33 -23.75 55.36 -42.90
C GLY A 33 -23.08 54.66 -41.73
N ALA A 34 -23.58 53.45 -41.44
CA ALA A 34 -22.85 52.45 -40.70
C ALA A 34 -21.62 52.04 -41.52
N VAL A 35 -20.45 52.55 -41.14
CA VAL A 35 -19.18 51.88 -41.40
C VAL A 35 -18.97 50.93 -40.23
N GLN A 36 -19.48 49.70 -40.37
CA GLN A 36 -18.99 48.60 -39.54
C GLN A 36 -17.56 48.31 -39.98
N THR A 37 -16.61 48.63 -39.11
CA THR A 37 -15.20 48.29 -39.23
C THR A 37 -15.06 46.77 -39.31
N GLN A 38 -14.78 46.26 -40.51
CA GLN A 38 -14.41 44.85 -40.76
C GLN A 38 -13.15 44.40 -39.98
N ASP A 39 -12.42 45.32 -39.36
CA ASP A 39 -11.18 45.03 -38.62
C ASP A 39 -11.40 44.44 -37.22
N GLU A 40 -12.45 44.83 -36.48
CA GLU A 40 -12.67 44.38 -35.09
C GLU A 40 -13.03 42.89 -35.01
N LEU A 41 -13.83 42.38 -35.96
CA LEU A 41 -14.15 40.95 -36.09
C LEU A 41 -12.91 40.08 -36.37
N SER A 42 -11.87 40.64 -37.00
CA SER A 42 -10.63 39.90 -37.32
C SER A 42 -9.68 39.80 -36.11
N VAL A 43 -9.73 40.79 -35.22
CA VAL A 43 -8.91 40.84 -34.01
C VAL A 43 -9.46 39.88 -32.96
N ASP A 44 -10.78 39.85 -32.76
CA ASP A 44 -11.43 38.91 -31.84
C ASP A 44 -11.18 37.44 -32.23
N GLN A 45 -11.24 37.13 -33.52
CA GLN A 45 -10.91 35.79 -34.03
C GLN A 45 -9.44 35.40 -33.78
N LYS A 46 -8.50 36.36 -33.91
CA LYS A 46 -7.08 36.14 -33.61
C LYS A 46 -6.83 35.96 -32.11
N ILE A 47 -7.54 36.70 -31.25
CA ILE A 47 -7.45 36.56 -29.78
C ILE A 47 -7.95 35.17 -29.35
N VAL A 48 -9.10 34.73 -29.86
CA VAL A 48 -9.64 33.39 -29.57
C VAL A 48 -8.71 32.28 -30.09
N GLY A 49 -8.16 32.44 -31.29
CA GLY A 49 -7.17 31.50 -31.85
C GLY A 49 -5.92 31.38 -30.98
N THR A 50 -5.38 32.53 -30.54
CA THR A 50 -4.20 32.59 -29.66
C THR A 50 -4.50 31.98 -28.29
N GLN A 51 -5.68 32.22 -27.72
CA GLN A 51 -6.08 31.64 -26.44
C GLN A 51 -6.17 30.10 -26.50
N ASN A 52 -6.75 29.56 -27.57
CA ASN A 52 -6.80 28.12 -27.80
C ASN A 52 -5.40 27.50 -27.93
N GLU A 53 -4.48 28.21 -28.59
CA GLU A 53 -3.10 27.76 -28.74
C GLU A 53 -2.35 27.77 -27.40
N ILE A 54 -2.51 28.83 -26.59
CA ILE A 54 -1.98 28.90 -25.22
C ILE A 54 -2.51 27.75 -24.36
N ASP A 55 -3.81 27.45 -24.44
CA ASP A 55 -4.40 26.37 -23.66
C ASP A 55 -3.93 24.99 -24.12
N ASN A 56 -3.68 24.80 -25.42
CA ASN A 56 -3.06 23.58 -25.93
C ASN A 56 -1.60 23.45 -25.50
N LEU A 57 -0.80 24.53 -25.55
CA LEU A 57 0.59 24.52 -25.08
C LEU A 57 0.67 24.21 -23.58
N LYS A 58 -0.21 24.80 -22.76
CA LYS A 58 -0.30 24.49 -21.32
C LYS A 58 -0.57 23.01 -21.07
N LYS A 59 -1.50 22.41 -21.82
CA LYS A 59 -1.79 20.97 -21.73
C LYS A 59 -0.57 20.12 -22.12
N GLN A 60 0.14 20.49 -23.18
CA GLN A 60 1.33 19.76 -23.61
C GLN A 60 2.46 19.84 -22.56
N LEU A 61 2.71 21.02 -22.01
CA LEU A 61 3.69 21.20 -20.92
C LEU A 61 3.33 20.35 -19.70
N GLN A 62 2.05 20.34 -19.29
CA GLN A 62 1.61 19.51 -18.17
C GLN A 62 1.85 18.02 -18.44
N ILE A 63 1.56 17.53 -19.66
CA ILE A 63 1.78 16.13 -20.03
C ILE A 63 3.27 15.76 -19.94
N GLU A 64 4.16 16.63 -20.42
CA GLU A 64 5.60 16.37 -20.38
C GLU A 64 6.18 16.46 -18.96
N GLU A 65 5.69 17.40 -18.13
CA GLU A 65 6.03 17.47 -16.71
C GLU A 65 5.55 16.22 -15.96
N ASP A 66 4.31 15.79 -16.20
CA ASP A 66 3.75 14.58 -15.59
C ASP A 66 4.55 13.34 -15.98
N LYS A 67 4.97 13.22 -17.25
CA LYS A 67 5.86 12.13 -17.71
C LYS A 67 7.21 12.17 -17.02
N LYS A 68 7.81 13.35 -16.84
CA LYS A 68 9.12 13.49 -16.19
C LYS A 68 9.07 13.09 -14.71
N ASN A 69 7.98 13.43 -14.04
CA ASN A 69 7.75 13.14 -12.62
C ASN A 69 7.22 11.72 -12.37
N GLN A 70 6.96 10.96 -13.43
CA GLN A 70 6.44 9.60 -13.35
C GLN A 70 7.55 8.57 -13.16
N SER A 71 7.33 7.66 -12.22
CA SER A 71 8.23 6.54 -11.99
C SER A 71 8.13 5.52 -13.13
N GLN A 72 9.25 4.85 -13.39
CA GLN A 72 9.30 3.66 -14.27
C GLN A 72 8.41 2.51 -13.75
N TYR A 73 8.09 2.51 -12.45
CA TYR A 73 7.27 1.49 -11.81
C TYR A 73 5.76 1.79 -11.89
N LYS A 74 5.34 2.88 -12.54
CA LYS A 74 3.92 3.18 -12.71
C LYS A 74 3.19 2.03 -13.39
N GLY A 75 2.09 1.60 -12.79
CA GLY A 75 1.29 0.46 -13.26
C GLY A 75 1.92 -0.90 -13.00
N MET A 76 3.20 -0.96 -12.61
CA MET A 76 3.86 -2.18 -12.12
C MET A 76 3.63 -2.37 -10.63
N VAL A 77 3.54 -1.28 -9.87
CA VAL A 77 3.19 -1.28 -8.45
C VAL A 77 2.08 -0.25 -8.22
N THR A 78 1.05 -0.63 -7.46
CA THR A 78 -0.10 0.23 -7.19
C THR A 78 -0.52 0.18 -5.74
N ILE A 79 -1.20 1.23 -5.28
CA ILE A 79 -1.92 1.25 -4.01
C ILE A 79 -3.31 0.65 -4.28
N SER A 80 -3.53 -0.58 -3.86
CA SER A 80 -4.77 -1.31 -4.19
C SER A 80 -5.90 -1.08 -3.19
N ASN A 81 -5.57 -0.79 -1.92
CA ASN A 81 -6.57 -0.57 -0.87
C ASN A 81 -5.97 0.22 0.31
N ILE A 82 -6.82 0.92 1.04
CA ILE A 82 -6.49 1.52 2.34
C ILE A 82 -7.56 1.14 3.35
N ASN A 83 -7.15 0.47 4.42
CA ASN A 83 -7.98 0.30 5.61
C ASN A 83 -7.72 1.46 6.57
N ARG A 84 -8.81 2.11 6.96
CA ARG A 84 -8.80 3.30 7.81
C ARG A 84 -9.30 2.90 9.17
N SER A 85 -8.51 3.19 10.20
CA SER A 85 -8.88 2.95 11.59
C SER A 85 -8.25 3.99 12.48
N ASP A 86 -8.93 4.35 13.56
CA ASP A 86 -8.33 5.17 14.62
C ASP A 86 -7.32 4.37 15.46
N THR A 87 -7.31 3.04 15.33
CA THR A 87 -6.32 2.15 15.93
C THR A 87 -5.15 1.93 14.96
N PRO A 88 -3.91 2.36 15.27
CA PRO A 88 -2.76 2.23 14.37
C PRO A 88 -2.49 0.81 13.88
N GLY A 89 -2.67 -0.20 14.74
CA GLY A 89 -2.49 -1.61 14.37
C GLY A 89 -3.54 -2.16 13.39
N GLN A 90 -4.64 -1.43 13.18
CA GLN A 90 -5.70 -1.78 12.24
C GLN A 90 -5.71 -0.90 10.98
N GLU A 91 -4.99 0.22 11.00
CA GLU A 91 -4.80 1.09 9.85
C GLU A 91 -3.67 0.53 8.97
N PHE A 92 -3.96 0.29 7.69
CA PHE A 92 -2.94 -0.21 6.76
C PHE A 92 -3.23 0.18 5.31
N ILE A 93 -2.16 0.24 4.53
CA ILE A 93 -2.20 0.42 3.08
C ILE A 93 -1.77 -0.88 2.42
N THR A 94 -2.53 -1.33 1.42
CA THR A 94 -2.16 -2.47 0.58
C THR A 94 -1.50 -1.94 -0.68
N ILE A 95 -0.24 -2.33 -0.89
CA ILE A 95 0.54 -2.07 -2.10
C ILE A 95 0.67 -3.39 -2.84
N ARG A 96 0.43 -3.39 -4.15
CA ARG A 96 0.42 -4.61 -4.95
C ARG A 96 1.31 -4.47 -6.18
N ALA A 97 2.14 -5.47 -6.41
CA ALA A 97 2.85 -5.64 -7.66
C ALA A 97 1.92 -6.29 -8.70
N SER A 98 1.93 -5.79 -9.93
CA SER A 98 1.18 -6.36 -11.05
C SER A 98 1.61 -7.80 -11.31
N GLY A 99 0.64 -8.67 -11.59
CA GLY A 99 0.90 -10.07 -11.97
C GLY A 99 1.66 -10.22 -13.29
N ASN A 100 1.70 -9.15 -14.10
CA ASN A 100 2.41 -9.13 -15.37
C ASN A 100 3.86 -8.64 -15.24
N ASN A 101 4.33 -8.31 -14.03
CA ASN A 101 5.71 -7.90 -13.80
C ASN A 101 6.66 -9.05 -14.16
N ARG A 102 7.71 -8.76 -14.92
CA ARG A 102 8.74 -9.73 -15.30
C ARG A 102 10.01 -9.62 -14.46
N GLN A 103 10.09 -8.60 -13.63
CA GLN A 103 11.22 -8.30 -12.77
C GLN A 103 10.75 -8.09 -11.34
N THR A 104 11.61 -8.44 -10.41
CA THR A 104 11.46 -8.12 -8.99
C THR A 104 11.69 -6.63 -8.78
N ILE A 105 10.86 -6.00 -7.94
CA ILE A 105 10.90 -4.56 -7.69
C ILE A 105 11.26 -4.32 -6.23
N LEU A 106 12.41 -3.66 -6.01
CA LEU A 106 12.82 -3.21 -4.68
C LEU A 106 11.93 -2.04 -4.24
N VAL A 107 11.22 -2.21 -3.11
CA VAL A 107 10.30 -1.19 -2.57
C VAL A 107 10.74 -0.62 -1.23
N THR A 108 11.74 -1.20 -0.57
CA THR A 108 12.30 -0.61 0.65
C THR A 108 12.81 0.81 0.38
N GLY A 109 12.47 1.73 1.29
CA GLY A 109 12.86 3.13 1.19
C GLY A 109 11.90 4.00 0.35
N TRP A 110 10.99 3.40 -0.42
CA TRP A 110 9.92 4.13 -1.09
C TRP A 110 9.06 4.88 -0.06
N THR A 111 8.50 6.01 -0.49
CA THR A 111 7.82 6.94 0.41
C THR A 111 6.34 6.99 0.12
N LEU A 112 5.50 6.84 1.15
CA LEU A 112 4.08 7.20 1.09
C LEU A 112 3.88 8.55 1.75
N LYS A 113 3.18 9.44 1.07
CA LYS A 113 2.89 10.79 1.55
C LYS A 113 1.41 11.09 1.42
N SER A 114 0.81 11.56 2.51
CA SER A 114 -0.49 12.22 2.49
C SER A 114 -0.29 13.66 2.02
N ILE A 115 -0.97 14.03 0.93
CA ILE A 115 -0.97 15.40 0.45
C ILE A 115 -1.85 16.28 1.35
N SER A 116 -2.92 15.70 1.92
CA SER A 116 -3.86 16.45 2.76
C SER A 116 -3.28 16.85 4.11
N SER A 117 -2.43 16.01 4.71
CA SER A 117 -1.82 16.28 6.04
C SER A 117 -0.33 16.63 5.96
N GLY A 118 0.34 16.33 4.85
CA GLY A 118 1.79 16.44 4.73
C GLY A 118 2.57 15.29 5.39
N ASN A 119 1.89 14.38 6.10
CA ASN A 119 2.52 13.23 6.73
C ASN A 119 3.19 12.34 5.68
N GLN A 120 4.38 11.84 6.01
CA GLN A 120 5.12 10.91 5.16
C GLN A 120 5.76 9.79 5.96
N VAL A 121 5.87 8.61 5.33
CA VAL A 121 6.53 7.44 5.89
C VAL A 121 7.30 6.71 4.79
N LYS A 122 8.39 6.05 5.18
CA LYS A 122 9.16 5.19 4.28
C LYS A 122 8.82 3.73 4.54
N ILE A 123 8.82 2.92 3.50
CA ILE A 123 8.72 1.46 3.63
C ILE A 123 10.01 0.96 4.30
N PRO A 124 9.94 0.38 5.51
CA PRO A 124 11.12 -0.11 6.22
C PRO A 124 11.63 -1.42 5.60
N LYS A 125 12.69 -1.97 6.22
CA LYS A 125 13.15 -3.33 5.96
C LYS A 125 12.24 -4.36 6.65
N GLY A 126 12.45 -5.64 6.33
CA GLY A 126 11.78 -6.76 6.99
C GLY A 126 12.62 -8.04 6.96
N THR A 127 12.18 -9.07 7.69
CA THR A 127 12.81 -10.39 7.63
C THR A 127 12.09 -11.31 6.64
N TYR A 128 12.84 -12.07 5.85
CA TYR A 128 12.25 -13.14 5.04
C TYR A 128 11.74 -14.28 5.92
N LEU A 129 12.50 -14.65 6.95
CA LEU A 129 12.17 -15.76 7.83
C LEU A 129 12.23 -15.34 9.29
N PHE A 130 11.10 -15.46 9.96
CA PHE A 130 10.99 -15.16 11.37
C PHE A 130 11.47 -16.34 12.22
N PHE A 131 12.19 -16.03 13.30
CA PHE A 131 12.59 -16.94 14.35
C PHE A 131 12.20 -16.34 15.71
N SER A 132 11.50 -17.11 16.53
CA SER A 132 11.10 -16.69 17.87
C SER A 132 12.29 -16.71 18.84
N GLY A 133 12.36 -15.74 19.75
CA GLY A 133 13.38 -15.67 20.80
C GLY A 133 14.80 -15.34 20.33
N MET A 134 14.98 -14.98 19.06
CA MET A 134 16.27 -14.62 18.48
C MET A 134 16.19 -13.32 17.67
N LEU A 135 17.34 -12.69 17.46
CA LEU A 135 17.43 -11.53 16.56
C LEU A 135 17.19 -11.98 15.12
N ASN A 136 16.22 -11.35 14.46
CA ASN A 136 15.90 -11.64 13.08
C ASN A 136 16.68 -10.72 12.13
N PRO A 137 17.36 -11.26 11.10
CA PRO A 137 18.04 -10.42 10.12
C PRO A 137 17.03 -9.61 9.32
N GLU A 138 17.27 -8.30 9.18
CA GLU A 138 16.46 -7.42 8.35
C GLU A 138 17.12 -7.22 6.98
N ASP A 139 16.35 -7.42 5.92
CA ASP A 139 16.75 -7.22 4.54
C ASP A 139 15.76 -6.31 3.81
N ASN A 140 16.14 -5.94 2.61
CA ASN A 140 15.31 -5.20 1.68
C ASN A 140 14.07 -6.01 1.28
N ILE A 141 12.96 -5.29 1.16
CA ILE A 141 11.67 -5.80 0.74
C ILE A 141 11.57 -5.62 -0.77
N GLU A 142 11.35 -6.74 -1.42
CA GLU A 142 11.18 -6.81 -2.85
C GLU A 142 9.83 -7.46 -3.17
N LEU A 143 9.17 -6.94 -4.21
CA LEU A 143 7.90 -7.45 -4.69
C LEU A 143 8.09 -8.14 -6.04
N MET A 144 7.80 -9.44 -6.06
CA MET A 144 7.67 -10.23 -7.27
C MET A 144 6.28 -10.05 -7.90
N ALA A 145 6.10 -10.62 -9.09
CA ALA A 145 4.83 -10.56 -9.82
C ALA A 145 3.64 -11.03 -8.96
N GLY A 146 2.64 -10.17 -8.81
CA GLY A 146 1.42 -10.48 -8.06
C GLY A 146 1.56 -10.43 -6.54
N GLU A 147 2.75 -10.18 -5.98
CA GLU A 147 2.93 -10.06 -4.54
C GLU A 147 2.27 -8.81 -3.97
N THR A 148 1.89 -8.92 -2.70
CA THR A 148 1.21 -7.88 -1.95
C THR A 148 2.00 -7.49 -0.71
N LEU A 149 2.05 -6.20 -0.42
CA LEU A 149 2.62 -5.64 0.79
C LEU A 149 1.51 -4.96 1.57
N HIS A 150 1.27 -5.40 2.80
CA HIS A 150 0.49 -4.65 3.76
C HIS A 150 1.43 -3.77 4.58
N LEU A 151 1.27 -2.46 4.49
CA LEU A 151 1.99 -1.47 5.29
C LEU A 151 1.08 -1.03 6.42
N ILE A 152 1.28 -1.61 7.59
CA ILE A 152 0.51 -1.38 8.81
C ILE A 152 1.15 -0.26 9.62
N THR A 153 0.34 0.69 10.10
CA THR A 153 0.83 1.83 10.88
C THR A 153 1.40 1.41 12.24
N GLY A 154 0.73 0.48 12.91
CA GLY A 154 1.06 0.03 14.26
C GLY A 154 2.35 -0.81 14.40
N VAL A 155 2.51 -1.37 15.59
CA VAL A 155 3.60 -2.30 15.94
C VAL A 155 3.24 -3.72 15.50
N SER A 156 4.23 -4.48 15.04
CA SER A 156 4.07 -5.90 14.71
C SER A 156 3.73 -6.72 15.96
N PRO A 157 2.72 -7.61 15.92
CA PRO A 157 2.44 -8.52 17.03
C PRO A 157 3.62 -9.44 17.40
N ILE A 158 4.56 -9.67 16.48
CA ILE A 158 5.78 -10.46 16.68
C ILE A 158 7.06 -9.62 16.67
N GLY A 159 6.93 -8.29 16.76
CA GLY A 159 8.04 -7.34 16.89
C GLY A 159 8.79 -6.98 15.60
N VAL A 160 8.55 -7.69 14.50
CA VAL A 160 9.26 -7.47 13.21
C VAL A 160 8.30 -7.39 12.02
N SER A 161 8.73 -6.70 10.95
CA SER A 161 8.15 -6.84 9.62
C SER A 161 8.63 -8.14 8.98
N PHE A 162 7.78 -8.87 8.28
CA PHE A 162 8.14 -10.21 7.79
C PHE A 162 7.45 -10.58 6.47
N LYS A 163 8.11 -11.46 5.70
CA LYS A 163 7.48 -12.18 4.58
C LYS A 163 6.70 -13.37 5.11
N THR A 164 5.47 -13.53 4.63
CA THR A 164 4.66 -14.69 4.99
C THR A 164 5.19 -15.96 4.31
N ASN A 165 4.95 -17.10 4.94
CA ASN A 165 5.33 -18.41 4.45
C ASN A 165 4.26 -19.44 4.82
N LYS A 166 4.39 -20.68 4.33
CA LYS A 166 3.46 -21.79 4.61
C LYS A 166 3.15 -21.95 6.11
N CYS A 167 4.13 -21.69 6.98
CA CYS A 167 3.99 -21.89 8.42
C CYS A 167 3.40 -20.67 9.15
N SER A 168 3.27 -19.50 8.49
CA SER A 168 2.90 -18.24 9.15
C SER A 168 1.57 -18.30 9.89
N GLY A 169 0.62 -19.16 9.50
CA GLY A 169 -0.66 -19.27 10.18
C GLY A 169 -0.54 -19.68 11.66
N TYR A 170 0.49 -20.45 12.04
CA TYR A 170 0.75 -20.79 13.45
C TYR A 170 0.99 -19.55 14.33
N LEU A 171 1.50 -18.45 13.76
CA LEU A 171 1.74 -17.21 14.48
C LEU A 171 0.42 -16.57 14.94
N GLY A 172 -0.66 -16.79 14.17
CA GLY A 172 -1.99 -16.25 14.45
C GLY A 172 -2.73 -16.89 15.62
N GLN A 173 -2.24 -18.00 16.18
CA GLN A 173 -2.91 -18.66 17.30
C GLN A 173 -2.83 -17.85 18.60
N PHE A 174 -1.70 -17.20 18.86
CA PHE A 174 -1.44 -16.49 20.11
C PHE A 174 -1.41 -14.97 19.94
N GLN A 175 -1.55 -14.48 18.71
CA GLN A 175 -1.44 -13.07 18.35
C GLN A 175 -2.47 -12.70 17.29
N THR A 176 -3.01 -11.49 17.38
CA THR A 176 -3.96 -10.98 16.39
C THR A 176 -3.22 -10.18 15.32
N PHE A 177 -3.36 -10.60 14.07
CA PHE A 177 -2.84 -9.87 12.91
C PHE A 177 -3.96 -9.15 12.18
N VAL A 178 -3.67 -7.95 11.70
CA VAL A 178 -4.55 -7.18 10.82
C VAL A 178 -3.79 -6.75 9.57
N PRO A 179 -4.24 -7.12 8.36
CA PRO A 179 -5.25 -8.15 8.06
C PRO A 179 -4.98 -9.49 8.75
N TYR A 180 -5.97 -10.38 8.84
CA TYR A 180 -5.74 -11.72 9.39
C TYR A 180 -4.70 -12.49 8.57
N LEU A 181 -3.93 -13.37 9.22
CA LEU A 181 -3.06 -14.31 8.53
C LEU A 181 -3.89 -15.48 8.01
N TYR A 182 -3.58 -15.94 6.80
CA TYR A 182 -4.24 -17.13 6.26
C TYR A 182 -3.81 -18.39 7.02
N ASN A 183 -4.79 -19.15 7.47
CA ASN A 183 -4.58 -20.44 8.14
C ASN A 183 -4.39 -21.55 7.10
N LYS A 184 -3.29 -21.49 6.33
CA LYS A 184 -2.94 -22.46 5.27
C LYS A 184 -1.60 -23.15 5.52
N CYS A 185 -1.43 -23.69 6.73
CA CYS A 185 -0.26 -24.49 7.07
C CYS A 185 -0.39 -25.90 6.50
N PRO A 186 0.73 -26.63 6.34
CA PRO A 186 0.70 -28.06 6.12
C PRO A 186 -0.24 -28.76 7.11
N LEU A 187 -1.04 -29.70 6.62
CA LEU A 187 -1.99 -30.40 7.47
C LEU A 187 -1.25 -31.40 8.34
N PRO A 188 -1.60 -31.53 9.64
CA PRO A 188 -0.98 -32.51 10.52
C PRO A 188 -0.99 -33.95 9.99
N ARG A 189 -2.04 -34.32 9.25
CA ARG A 189 -2.18 -35.64 8.61
C ARG A 189 -1.21 -35.91 7.45
N ASP A 190 -0.66 -34.85 6.86
CA ASP A 190 0.28 -34.93 5.73
C ASP A 190 1.75 -34.93 6.21
N GLU A 191 1.98 -34.80 7.52
CA GLU A 191 3.31 -34.86 8.12
C GLU A 191 3.86 -36.30 8.16
N ASP A 192 5.17 -36.44 8.34
CA ASP A 192 5.81 -37.75 8.50
C ASP A 192 5.48 -38.37 9.86
N LEU A 193 4.54 -39.31 9.87
CA LEU A 193 4.10 -40.06 11.05
C LEU A 193 4.98 -41.27 11.40
N SER A 194 6.11 -41.47 10.70
CA SER A 194 6.98 -42.65 10.90
C SER A 194 7.54 -42.78 12.32
N SER A 195 7.62 -41.69 13.07
CA SER A 195 8.04 -41.71 14.48
C SER A 195 6.99 -42.31 15.43
N ILE A 196 5.75 -42.51 14.98
CA ILE A 196 4.66 -43.07 15.78
C ILE A 196 4.46 -44.54 15.38
N PRO A 197 4.71 -45.52 16.28
CA PRO A 197 4.46 -46.93 15.99
C PRO A 197 2.99 -47.20 15.64
N LYS A 198 2.73 -47.99 14.61
CA LYS A 198 1.37 -48.43 14.22
C LYS A 198 0.87 -49.56 15.13
N LEU A 199 0.57 -49.21 16.37
CA LEU A 199 0.05 -50.08 17.42
C LEU A 199 -1.33 -49.60 17.84
N VAL A 200 -2.21 -50.50 18.29
CA VAL A 200 -3.59 -50.17 18.71
C VAL A 200 -3.67 -49.04 19.75
N ILE A 201 -2.66 -48.93 20.63
CA ILE A 201 -2.57 -47.84 21.62
C ILE A 201 -2.48 -46.43 20.97
N ASN A 202 -2.06 -46.36 19.70
CA ASN A 202 -1.88 -45.13 18.94
C ASN A 202 -3.04 -44.82 17.99
N ASP A 203 -3.99 -45.73 17.77
CA ASP A 203 -5.08 -45.52 16.81
C ASP A 203 -5.86 -44.22 17.11
N ALA A 204 -6.27 -44.03 18.37
CA ALA A 204 -6.98 -42.81 18.81
C ALA A 204 -6.14 -41.53 18.66
N CYS A 205 -4.81 -41.64 18.74
CA CYS A 205 -3.92 -40.50 18.52
C CYS A 205 -3.76 -40.18 17.03
N LEU A 206 -3.62 -41.21 16.20
CA LEU A 206 -3.53 -41.05 14.76
C LEU A 206 -4.83 -40.42 14.23
N ASP A 207 -5.99 -40.88 14.69
CA ASP A 207 -7.30 -40.27 14.39
C ASP A 207 -7.36 -38.79 14.80
N TYR A 208 -6.77 -38.46 15.95
CA TYR A 208 -6.68 -37.08 16.43
C TYR A 208 -5.80 -36.21 15.53
N ILE A 209 -4.63 -36.70 15.12
CA ILE A 209 -3.74 -36.00 14.18
C ILE A 209 -4.44 -35.82 12.82
N GLU A 210 -5.14 -36.85 12.34
CA GLU A 210 -5.83 -36.83 11.05
C GLU A 210 -6.98 -35.80 11.00
N SER A 211 -7.64 -35.58 12.14
CA SER A 211 -8.75 -34.63 12.29
C SER A 211 -8.31 -33.23 12.72
N MET A 212 -7.02 -33.03 13.03
CA MET A 212 -6.53 -31.74 13.52
C MET A 212 -6.49 -30.69 12.41
N ASN A 213 -7.08 -29.52 12.69
CA ASN A 213 -7.03 -28.38 11.78
C ASN A 213 -5.58 -27.89 11.56
N SER A 214 -5.29 -27.39 10.36
CA SER A 214 -4.02 -26.73 10.05
C SER A 214 -3.74 -25.55 10.99
N CYS A 215 -2.45 -25.23 11.17
CA CYS A 215 -1.98 -24.07 11.93
C CYS A 215 -2.36 -24.06 13.41
N LYS A 216 -2.63 -25.22 14.01
CA LYS A 216 -2.97 -25.33 15.43
C LYS A 216 -1.85 -25.99 16.21
N VAL A 217 -1.38 -25.30 17.24
CA VAL A 217 -0.50 -25.83 18.29
C VAL A 217 -1.38 -26.38 19.40
N GLN A 218 -1.05 -27.58 19.89
CA GLN A 218 -1.78 -28.17 21.00
C GLN A 218 -1.44 -27.46 22.32
N THR A 219 -2.45 -26.86 22.95
CA THR A 219 -2.34 -26.19 24.26
C THR A 219 -3.03 -26.96 25.38
N GLU A 220 -4.07 -27.72 25.04
CA GLU A 220 -4.81 -28.51 26.02
C GLU A 220 -4.06 -29.80 26.39
N PRO A 221 -4.24 -30.33 27.61
CA PRO A 221 -3.68 -31.62 27.99
C PRO A 221 -4.09 -32.72 27.00
N LEU A 222 -3.11 -33.50 26.55
CA LEU A 222 -3.35 -34.68 25.73
C LEU A 222 -3.78 -35.87 26.61
N PRO A 223 -4.57 -36.81 26.09
CA PRO A 223 -4.96 -38.01 26.83
C PRO A 223 -3.75 -38.79 27.35
N THR A 224 -3.81 -39.20 28.62
CA THR A 224 -2.72 -39.90 29.31
C THR A 224 -2.55 -41.36 28.88
N ASN A 225 -3.53 -41.92 28.18
CA ASN A 225 -3.51 -43.28 27.65
C ASN A 225 -2.87 -43.39 26.26
N TRP A 226 -2.40 -42.27 25.68
CA TRP A 226 -1.64 -42.27 24.43
C TRP A 226 -0.16 -42.55 24.69
N SER A 227 0.54 -43.08 23.67
CA SER A 227 1.99 -43.30 23.78
C SER A 227 2.77 -41.99 23.89
N TYR A 228 4.00 -42.12 24.41
CA TYR A 228 4.95 -41.02 24.45
C TYR A 228 5.28 -40.52 23.03
N GLU A 229 5.48 -41.44 22.08
CA GLU A 229 5.83 -41.12 20.70
C GLU A 229 4.76 -40.25 20.03
N CYS A 230 3.50 -40.60 20.23
CA CYS A 230 2.36 -39.83 19.76
C CYS A 230 2.32 -38.42 20.38
N THR A 231 2.36 -38.33 21.70
CA THR A 231 2.19 -37.04 22.40
C THR A 231 3.37 -36.12 22.12
N ASN A 232 4.58 -36.67 22.07
CA ASN A 232 5.79 -35.97 21.67
C ASN A 232 5.72 -35.51 20.21
N PHE A 233 5.17 -36.31 19.29
CA PHE A 233 4.97 -35.86 17.91
C PHE A 233 4.09 -34.61 17.84
N ILE A 234 2.91 -34.64 18.48
CA ILE A 234 1.97 -33.51 18.49
C ILE A 234 2.64 -32.24 19.05
N GLN A 235 3.32 -32.36 20.18
CA GLN A 235 3.94 -31.21 20.86
C GLN A 235 5.16 -30.66 20.11
N SER A 236 6.02 -31.55 19.60
CA SER A 236 7.30 -31.16 19.01
C SER A 236 7.21 -30.84 17.52
N LYS A 237 6.29 -31.42 16.76
CA LYS A 237 6.20 -31.26 15.29
C LYS A 237 5.15 -30.26 14.85
N LEU A 238 4.00 -30.19 15.53
CA LEU A 238 2.86 -29.37 15.08
C LEU A 238 2.94 -27.93 15.61
N ASN A 239 4.01 -27.23 15.24
CA ASN A 239 4.27 -25.85 15.65
C ASN A 239 5.09 -25.07 14.60
N TYR A 240 5.19 -23.75 14.77
CA TYR A 240 5.88 -22.88 13.83
C TYR A 240 7.36 -23.25 13.60
N PRO A 241 8.22 -23.35 14.64
CA PRO A 241 9.64 -23.70 14.43
C PRO A 241 9.85 -25.01 13.68
N SER A 242 9.09 -26.06 14.02
CA SER A 242 9.23 -27.36 13.37
C SER A 242 8.73 -27.34 11.93
N CYS A 243 7.58 -26.69 11.67
CA CYS A 243 7.10 -26.47 10.30
C CYS A 243 8.14 -25.74 9.45
N VAL A 244 8.73 -24.65 9.96
CA VAL A 244 9.79 -23.92 9.23
C VAL A 244 10.98 -24.84 8.96
N ASN A 245 11.45 -25.59 9.96
CA ASN A 245 12.62 -26.43 9.78
C ASN A 245 12.40 -27.53 8.71
N THR A 246 11.18 -28.07 8.64
CA THR A 246 10.79 -29.08 7.64
C THR A 246 10.64 -28.49 6.24
N TYR A 247 9.92 -27.37 6.10
CA TYR A 247 9.44 -26.89 4.80
C TYR A 247 10.19 -25.69 4.21
N LYS A 248 11.17 -25.09 4.92
CA LYS A 248 11.89 -23.88 4.44
C LYS A 248 12.56 -24.00 3.08
N ASN A 249 12.84 -25.22 2.63
CA ASN A 249 13.50 -25.50 1.35
C ASN A 249 12.51 -25.79 0.21
N ASP A 250 11.21 -25.79 0.48
CA ASP A 250 10.19 -25.97 -0.53
C ASP A 250 10.17 -24.78 -1.49
N LYS A 251 9.93 -25.07 -2.78
CA LYS A 251 9.87 -24.03 -3.82
C LYS A 251 8.75 -22.99 -3.56
N ASP A 252 7.67 -23.42 -2.91
CA ASP A 252 6.49 -22.62 -2.56
C ASP A 252 6.44 -22.28 -1.06
N PHE A 253 7.58 -22.37 -0.35
CA PHE A 253 7.64 -22.04 1.08
C PHE A 253 7.18 -20.62 1.38
N TYR A 254 7.75 -19.63 0.67
CA TYR A 254 7.36 -18.24 0.79
C TYR A 254 6.02 -17.99 0.08
N GLN A 255 5.17 -17.20 0.71
CA GLN A 255 3.89 -16.80 0.16
C GLN A 255 4.00 -15.38 -0.43
N ASN A 256 3.03 -15.02 -1.27
CA ASN A 256 3.05 -13.78 -2.06
C ASN A 256 2.64 -12.54 -1.24
N GLU A 257 3.02 -12.46 0.03
CA GLU A 257 2.56 -11.43 0.95
C GLU A 257 3.64 -11.01 1.96
N TRP A 258 3.82 -9.69 2.09
CA TRP A 258 4.63 -9.04 3.11
C TRP A 258 3.76 -8.35 4.16
N ARG A 259 4.13 -8.50 5.43
CA ARG A 259 3.55 -7.80 6.59
C ARG A 259 4.56 -6.80 7.12
N VAL A 260 4.34 -5.52 6.84
CA VAL A 260 5.32 -4.46 7.08
C VAL A 260 4.75 -3.47 8.08
N TYR A 261 5.49 -3.20 9.16
CA TYR A 261 5.01 -2.40 10.28
C TYR A 261 5.83 -1.14 10.46
N LEU A 262 5.16 0.00 10.58
CA LEU A 262 5.78 1.30 10.78
C LEU A 262 6.12 1.59 12.24
N LYS A 263 5.66 0.74 13.17
CA LYS A 263 5.96 0.81 14.61
C LYS A 263 5.52 2.14 15.24
N ARG A 264 4.36 2.68 14.82
CA ARG A 264 3.81 3.94 15.36
C ARG A 264 2.66 3.69 16.34
N SER A 265 2.50 4.62 17.28
CA SER A 265 1.40 4.67 18.24
C SER A 265 0.22 5.55 17.79
N GLU A 266 0.34 6.22 16.65
CA GLU A 266 -0.64 7.17 16.14
C GLU A 266 -0.97 6.86 14.68
N LYS A 267 -2.22 7.08 14.29
CA LYS A 267 -2.69 6.94 12.91
C LYS A 267 -2.01 7.97 12.00
N ILE A 268 -1.88 7.64 10.72
CA ILE A 268 -1.24 8.52 9.72
C ILE A 268 -2.28 9.12 8.77
N TRP A 269 -3.27 8.33 8.36
CA TRP A 269 -4.12 8.65 7.23
C TRP A 269 -5.45 9.24 7.69
N ARG A 270 -6.01 10.19 6.92
CA ARG A 270 -7.34 10.72 7.22
C ARG A 270 -8.41 9.69 6.85
N ASN A 271 -9.54 9.73 7.56
CA ASN A 271 -10.66 8.82 7.29
C ASN A 271 -11.38 9.15 5.96
N GLN A 272 -11.29 10.40 5.47
CA GLN A 272 -11.95 10.88 4.26
C GLN A 272 -11.17 12.05 3.64
N ARG A 273 -11.36 12.29 2.33
CA ARG A 273 -10.77 13.42 1.58
C ARG A 273 -9.25 13.40 1.67
N GLU A 274 -8.69 12.23 1.41
CA GLU A 274 -7.26 11.97 1.46
C GLU A 274 -6.72 11.74 0.06
N VAL A 275 -5.48 12.17 -0.15
CA VAL A 275 -4.70 11.87 -1.35
C VAL A 275 -3.38 11.29 -0.89
N VAL A 276 -3.21 9.98 -1.06
CA VAL A 276 -1.96 9.28 -0.75
C VAL A 276 -1.19 9.06 -2.03
N VAL A 277 0.07 9.51 -2.04
CA VAL A 277 0.98 9.34 -3.18
C VAL A 277 2.13 8.44 -2.77
N LEU A 278 2.39 7.42 -3.58
CA LEU A 278 3.55 6.53 -3.47
C LEU A 278 4.66 7.05 -4.37
N TYR A 279 5.84 7.25 -3.80
CA TYR A 279 7.05 7.69 -4.49
C TYR A 279 8.12 6.60 -4.46
N ASP A 280 8.85 6.46 -5.55
CA ASP A 280 10.01 5.57 -5.64
C ASP A 280 11.24 6.14 -4.90
N GLU A 281 12.37 5.42 -4.98
CA GLU A 281 13.62 5.77 -4.30
C GLU A 281 14.23 7.10 -4.77
N VAL A 282 13.90 7.57 -5.99
CA VAL A 282 14.36 8.85 -6.55
C VAL A 282 13.33 9.96 -6.42
N GLY A 283 12.19 9.70 -5.75
CA GLY A 283 11.15 10.68 -5.50
C GLY A 283 10.19 10.90 -6.66
N LYS A 284 10.10 9.97 -7.62
CA LYS A 284 9.10 10.02 -8.70
C LYS A 284 7.82 9.29 -8.32
N VAL A 285 6.70 9.74 -8.86
CA VAL A 285 5.37 9.22 -8.54
C VAL A 285 5.16 7.85 -9.17
N VAL A 286 4.96 6.83 -8.32
CA VAL A 286 4.61 5.47 -8.73
C VAL A 286 3.10 5.35 -8.91
N ASP A 287 2.35 5.76 -7.88
CA ASP A 287 0.88 5.69 -7.88
C ASP A 287 0.26 6.73 -6.95
N THR A 288 -1.03 7.01 -7.14
CA THR A 288 -1.81 7.94 -6.33
C THR A 288 -3.20 7.39 -6.08
N LEU A 289 -3.58 7.31 -4.80
CA LEU A 289 -4.93 6.93 -4.39
C LEU A 289 -5.65 8.11 -3.75
N LYS A 290 -6.90 8.34 -4.17
CA LYS A 290 -7.78 9.40 -3.67
C LYS A 290 -9.08 8.79 -3.15
N TYR A 291 -9.56 9.23 -1.99
CA TYR A 291 -10.84 8.80 -1.40
C TYR A 291 -11.42 9.84 -0.43
#